data_AF-A0A939H4V9-F1
#
_entry.id   AF-A0A939H4V9-F1
#
_cell.length_a   1.000
_cell.length_b   1.000
_cell.length_c   1.000
_cell.angle_alpha   90.00
_cell.angle_beta   90.00
_cell.angle_gamma   90.00
#
_symmetry.space_group_name_H-M   'P 1'
#
loop_
_entity.id
_entity.type
_entity.pdbx_description
1 polymer ?
#
loop_
_entity_poly.entity_id
_entity_poly.type
_entity_poly.pdbx_seq_one_letter_code
_entity_poly.pdbx_strand_id
1 'polypeptide(L)'
;MKNLSFADRCRVIIAWVLVKCGRLHFDDFSEQELNELISPYLPQEITVDVPIGNATLQCNNATVSLNVDNRLRLHTTNAFSIDFMGNTLYRIHVMAIISASPNYIRKHEKLTFIDLKIDELQWIDDEYTLIKETTNRLTQYSPLAFTASLASPLTSMLNTATAGLSSSAITYLNSIAQNNKQQVLDDHKPAIEQAIVTQLNKSAGSITMDQAIWREYVFSKIGKKVTVEHNKLRFWLS
;
A
#
# COMPACT_ATOMS: atom_id res chain seq x y z
N MET A 1 21.59 10.09 -22.42
CA MET A 1 22.71 9.19 -22.77
C MET A 1 23.97 9.33 -21.89
N LYS A 2 24.32 10.50 -21.33
CA LYS A 2 25.54 10.62 -20.50
C LYS A 2 25.55 9.66 -19.30
N ASN A 3 24.39 9.36 -18.73
CA ASN A 3 24.22 8.47 -17.57
C ASN A 3 24.17 6.97 -17.93
N LEU A 4 24.26 6.62 -19.22
CA LEU A 4 24.21 5.23 -19.68
C LEU A 4 25.62 4.67 -19.88
N SER A 5 25.78 3.37 -19.59
CA SER A 5 26.98 2.60 -19.93
C SER A 5 27.22 2.58 -21.45
N PHE A 6 28.43 2.26 -21.90
CA PHE A 6 28.71 2.17 -23.34
C PHE A 6 27.82 1.14 -24.04
N ALA A 7 27.64 -0.04 -23.43
CA ALA A 7 26.78 -1.09 -23.97
C ALA A 7 25.32 -0.62 -24.10
N ASP A 8 24.82 0.10 -23.09
CA ASP A 8 23.47 0.65 -23.12
C ASP A 8 23.29 1.74 -24.16
N ARG A 9 24.30 2.57 -24.40
CA ARG A 9 24.27 3.56 -25.49
C ARG A 9 24.13 2.87 -26.85
N CYS A 10 24.84 1.75 -27.08
CA CYS A 10 24.68 0.95 -28.29
C CYS A 10 23.26 0.39 -28.41
N ARG A 11 22.70 -0.15 -27.32
CA ARG A 11 21.30 -0.64 -27.28
C ARG A 11 20.29 0.45 -27.66
N VAL A 12 20.46 1.66 -27.11
CA VAL A 12 19.62 2.82 -27.45
C VAL A 12 19.66 3.12 -28.95
N ILE A 13 20.85 3.17 -29.55
CA ILE A 13 21.01 3.45 -30.98
C ILE A 13 20.32 2.38 -31.83
N ILE A 14 20.54 1.10 -31.50
CA ILE A 14 19.90 -0.03 -32.19
C ILE A 14 18.38 0.07 -32.08
N ALA A 15 17.84 0.29 -30.88
CA ALA A 15 16.41 0.46 -30.67
C ALA A 15 15.83 1.61 -31.52
N TRP A 16 16.54 2.73 -31.59
CA TRP A 16 16.11 3.89 -32.37
C TRP A 16 16.06 3.61 -33.88
N VAL A 17 17.06 2.88 -34.40
CA VAL A 17 17.07 2.41 -35.79
C VAL A 17 15.91 1.47 -36.05
N LEU A 18 15.67 0.49 -35.17
CA LEU A 18 14.59 -0.48 -35.32
C LEU A 18 13.21 0.19 -35.32
N VAL A 19 13.00 1.20 -34.49
CA VAL A 19 11.74 1.98 -34.47
C VAL A 19 11.59 2.78 -35.78
N LYS A 20 12.65 3.47 -36.24
CA LYS A 20 12.60 4.22 -37.50
C LYS A 20 12.37 3.33 -38.72
N CYS A 21 12.92 2.12 -38.71
CA CYS A 21 12.70 1.12 -39.75
C CYS A 21 11.36 0.36 -39.59
N GLY A 22 10.53 0.69 -38.60
CA GLY A 22 9.24 0.04 -38.37
C GLY A 22 9.34 -1.43 -37.96
N ARG A 23 10.48 -1.87 -37.42
CA ARG A 23 10.68 -3.26 -36.94
C ARG A 23 10.40 -3.43 -35.45
N LEU A 24 10.43 -2.33 -34.69
CA LEU A 24 10.12 -2.32 -33.26
C LEU A 24 8.96 -1.34 -33.01
N HIS A 25 7.79 -1.88 -32.66
CA HIS A 25 6.58 -1.09 -32.43
C HIS A 25 6.28 -0.89 -30.94
N PHE A 26 6.66 -1.87 -30.12
CA PHE A 26 6.40 -1.87 -28.69
C PHE A 26 7.52 -2.59 -27.93
N ASP A 27 7.58 -2.32 -26.64
CA ASP A 27 8.39 -3.03 -25.67
C ASP A 27 7.47 -3.61 -24.59
N ASP A 28 7.69 -4.87 -24.23
CA ASP A 28 6.84 -5.60 -23.29
C ASP A 28 7.60 -5.75 -21.97
N PHE A 29 6.99 -5.31 -20.88
CA PHE A 29 7.49 -5.55 -19.52
C PHE A 29 6.77 -6.75 -18.92
N SER A 30 7.57 -7.67 -18.37
CA SER A 30 7.07 -8.78 -17.55
C SER A 30 6.57 -8.28 -16.20
N GLU A 31 5.77 -9.10 -15.50
CA GLU A 31 5.33 -8.80 -14.14
C GLU A 31 6.50 -8.62 -13.17
N GLN A 32 7.58 -9.39 -13.33
CA GLN A 32 8.76 -9.27 -12.48
C GLN A 32 9.43 -7.91 -12.65
N GLU A 33 9.70 -7.50 -13.89
CA GLU A 33 10.30 -6.20 -14.18
C GLU A 33 9.38 -5.05 -13.72
N LEU A 34 8.07 -5.23 -13.81
CA LEU A 34 7.10 -4.26 -13.32
C LEU A 34 7.12 -4.13 -11.79
N ASN A 35 7.23 -5.25 -11.08
CA ASN A 35 7.39 -5.24 -9.62
C ASN A 35 8.69 -4.54 -9.20
N GLU A 36 9.79 -4.81 -9.89
CA GLU A 36 11.07 -4.13 -9.66
C GLU A 36 10.94 -2.61 -9.90
N LEU A 37 10.24 -2.21 -10.97
CA LEU A 37 10.01 -0.79 -11.30
C LEU A 37 9.14 -0.05 -10.27
N ILE A 38 8.09 -0.70 -9.75
CA ILE A 38 7.10 -0.05 -8.87
C ILE A 38 7.51 -0.12 -7.40
N SER A 39 8.21 -1.18 -6.96
CA SER A 39 8.54 -1.43 -5.55
C SER A 39 9.14 -0.23 -4.80
N PRO A 40 10.04 0.62 -5.37
CA PRO A 40 10.62 1.73 -4.63
C PRO A 40 9.63 2.87 -4.35
N TYR A 41 8.52 2.92 -5.08
CA TYR A 41 7.52 4.00 -5.02
C TYR A 41 6.33 3.66 -4.12
N LEU A 42 6.25 2.44 -3.61
CA LEU A 42 5.14 2.00 -2.77
C LEU A 42 5.31 2.54 -1.34
N PRO A 43 4.22 3.02 -0.71
CA PRO A 43 4.29 3.54 0.64
C PRO A 43 4.56 2.41 1.63
N GLN A 44 5.58 2.60 2.47
CA GLN A 44 5.94 1.64 3.53
C GLN A 44 5.03 1.77 4.75
N GLU A 45 4.60 3.00 5.06
CA GLU A 45 3.77 3.32 6.21
C GLU A 45 2.74 4.38 5.85
N ILE A 46 1.51 4.19 6.32
CA ILE A 46 0.37 5.08 6.09
C ILE A 46 -0.28 5.37 7.44
N THR A 47 -0.43 6.65 7.79
CA THR A 47 -1.20 7.06 8.96
C THR A 47 -2.68 7.04 8.63
N VAL A 48 -3.49 6.49 9.53
CA VAL A 48 -4.95 6.44 9.42
C VAL A 48 -5.54 7.34 10.50
N ASP A 49 -6.47 8.21 10.12
CA ASP A 49 -7.14 9.08 11.08
C ASP A 49 -8.12 8.27 11.93
N VAL A 50 -7.94 8.33 13.24
CA VAL A 50 -8.83 7.70 14.23
C VAL A 50 -9.17 8.68 15.35
N PRO A 51 -10.32 8.54 16.02
CA PRO A 51 -10.76 9.48 17.06
C PRO A 51 -9.80 9.62 18.24
N ILE A 52 -8.99 8.60 18.50
CA ILE A 52 -8.04 8.55 19.62
C ILE A 52 -6.89 7.61 19.30
N GLY A 53 -5.69 8.00 19.73
CA GLY A 53 -4.47 7.25 19.48
C GLY A 53 -3.88 7.52 18.09
N ASN A 54 -2.85 6.77 17.77
CA ASN A 54 -2.18 6.78 16.47
C ASN A 54 -2.51 5.47 15.77
N ALA A 55 -3.18 5.54 14.62
CA ALA A 55 -3.41 4.38 13.79
C ALA A 55 -2.43 4.36 12.62
N THR A 56 -1.75 3.24 12.45
CA THR A 56 -0.73 3.04 11.42
C THR A 56 -1.04 1.79 10.61
N LEU A 57 -0.85 1.90 9.30
CA LEU A 57 -0.92 0.81 8.34
C LEU A 57 0.46 0.64 7.70
N GLN A 58 1.15 -0.43 8.08
CA GLN A 58 2.47 -0.76 7.58
C GLN A 58 2.35 -1.75 6.42
N CYS A 59 2.94 -1.44 5.27
CA CYS A 59 2.96 -2.34 4.13
C CYS A 59 4.08 -3.36 4.28
N ASN A 60 3.72 -4.63 4.47
CA ASN A 60 4.68 -5.72 4.67
C ASN A 60 5.11 -6.35 3.35
N ASN A 61 4.16 -6.51 2.43
CA ASN A 61 4.41 -7.05 1.11
C ASN A 61 3.46 -6.39 0.10
N ALA A 62 3.97 -6.12 -1.08
CA ALA A 62 3.20 -5.58 -2.18
C ALA A 62 3.65 -6.18 -3.50
N THR A 63 2.70 -6.70 -4.26
CA THR A 63 2.96 -7.32 -5.57
C THR A 63 2.00 -6.78 -6.60
N VAL A 64 2.52 -6.48 -7.78
CA VAL A 64 1.78 -6.00 -8.93
C VAL A 64 1.52 -7.16 -9.86
N SER A 65 0.26 -7.35 -10.22
CA SER A 65 -0.22 -8.29 -11.22
C SER A 65 -0.91 -7.55 -12.36
N LEU A 66 -0.92 -8.19 -13.53
CA LEU A 66 -1.56 -7.66 -14.73
C LEU A 66 -2.94 -8.32 -14.85
N ASN A 67 -3.99 -7.52 -15.06
CA ASN A 67 -5.34 -8.05 -15.25
C ASN A 67 -5.78 -7.92 -16.71
N VAL A 68 -6.73 -8.77 -17.12
CA VAL A 68 -7.25 -8.84 -18.48
C VAL A 68 -7.99 -7.55 -18.89
N ASP A 69 -8.47 -6.77 -17.91
CA ASP A 69 -9.27 -5.55 -18.11
C ASP A 69 -8.45 -4.27 -18.36
N ASN A 70 -7.25 -4.39 -18.93
CA ASN A 70 -6.33 -3.27 -19.16
C ASN A 70 -5.98 -2.46 -17.88
N ARG A 71 -6.00 -3.12 -16.71
CA ARG A 71 -5.71 -2.51 -15.41
C ARG A 71 -4.59 -3.26 -14.71
N LEU A 72 -3.78 -2.51 -13.97
CA LEU A 72 -2.83 -3.05 -13.02
C LEU A 72 -3.57 -3.36 -11.72
N ARG A 73 -3.20 -4.47 -11.07
CA ARG A 73 -3.65 -4.78 -9.71
C ARG A 73 -2.45 -4.80 -8.79
N LEU A 74 -2.58 -4.12 -7.66
CA LEU A 74 -1.63 -4.12 -6.57
C LEU A 74 -2.26 -4.93 -5.43
N HIS A 75 -1.62 -6.06 -5.11
CA HIS A 75 -1.94 -6.89 -3.97
C HIS A 75 -1.04 -6.49 -2.82
N THR A 76 -1.62 -5.97 -1.75
CA THR A 76 -0.88 -5.56 -0.56
C THR A 76 -1.28 -6.41 0.64
N THR A 77 -0.30 -6.75 1.46
CA THR A 77 -0.49 -7.31 2.79
C THR A 77 0.09 -6.31 3.79
N ASN A 78 -0.75 -5.83 4.69
CA ASN A 78 -0.41 -4.74 5.59
C ASN A 78 -0.67 -5.13 7.04
N ALA A 79 0.12 -4.62 7.97
CA ALA A 79 -0.18 -4.67 9.40
C ALA A 79 -0.83 -3.35 9.82
N PHE A 80 -2.05 -3.42 10.35
CA PHE A 80 -2.76 -2.30 10.92
C PHE A 80 -2.69 -2.34 12.44
N SER A 81 -2.32 -1.22 13.07
CA SER A 81 -2.28 -1.10 14.53
C SER A 81 -2.81 0.23 15.01
N ILE A 82 -3.45 0.23 16.18
CA ILE A 82 -3.85 1.44 16.89
C ILE A 82 -3.15 1.47 18.24
N ASP A 83 -2.37 2.52 18.46
CA ASP A 83 -1.63 2.75 19.70
C ASP A 83 -2.21 3.94 20.46
N PHE A 84 -2.44 3.79 21.76
CA PHE A 84 -2.90 4.85 22.64
C PHE A 84 -2.05 4.91 23.91
N MET A 85 -1.49 6.08 24.20
CA MET A 85 -0.62 6.33 25.35
C MET A 85 0.52 5.30 25.52
N GLY A 86 1.14 4.91 24.40
CA GLY A 86 2.23 3.93 24.39
C GLY A 86 1.80 2.46 24.51
N ASN A 87 0.49 2.16 24.47
CA ASN A 87 -0.04 0.81 24.47
C ASN A 87 -0.78 0.52 23.17
N THR A 88 -0.48 -0.60 22.52
CA THR A 88 -1.24 -1.09 21.37
C THR A 88 -2.61 -1.57 21.81
N LEU A 89 -3.66 -0.86 21.39
CA LEU A 89 -5.05 -1.24 21.64
C LEU A 89 -5.41 -2.48 20.83
N TYR A 90 -5.02 -2.53 19.56
CA TYR A 90 -5.14 -3.74 18.74
C TYR A 90 -4.22 -3.70 17.53
N ARG A 91 -3.97 -4.89 16.98
CA ARG A 91 -3.24 -5.12 15.73
C ARG A 91 -3.96 -6.18 14.89
N ILE A 92 -3.96 -6.01 13.57
CA ILE A 92 -4.54 -6.97 12.62
C ILE A 92 -3.79 -6.91 11.28
N HIS A 93 -3.83 -8.00 10.51
CA HIS A 93 -3.36 -8.00 9.13
C HIS A 93 -4.49 -7.69 8.14
N VAL A 94 -4.19 -6.89 7.13
CA VAL A 94 -5.15 -6.40 6.15
C VAL A 94 -4.62 -6.69 4.76
N MET A 95 -5.40 -7.43 3.98
CA MET A 95 -5.14 -7.60 2.55
C MET A 95 -5.96 -6.57 1.77
N ALA A 96 -5.32 -5.83 0.87
CA ALA A 96 -6.01 -4.95 -0.06
C ALA A 96 -5.62 -5.27 -1.50
N ILE A 97 -6.63 -5.33 -2.38
CA ILE A 97 -6.46 -5.41 -3.83
C ILE A 97 -6.89 -4.07 -4.41
N ILE A 98 -5.97 -3.41 -5.09
CA ILE A 98 -6.14 -2.06 -5.61
C ILE A 98 -5.89 -2.10 -7.11
N SER A 99 -6.80 -1.60 -7.92
CA SER A 99 -6.58 -1.48 -9.36
C SER A 99 -6.41 -0.05 -9.83
N ALA A 100 -5.61 0.11 -10.89
CA ALA A 100 -5.43 1.38 -11.56
C ALA A 100 -5.17 1.20 -13.06
N SER A 101 -5.51 2.22 -13.85
CA SER A 101 -5.21 2.27 -15.27
C SER A 101 -3.87 2.98 -15.48
N PRO A 102 -2.89 2.36 -16.18
CA PRO A 102 -1.65 3.05 -16.50
C PRO A 102 -1.90 4.12 -17.56
N ASN A 103 -1.32 5.30 -17.38
CA ASN A 103 -1.39 6.41 -18.31
C ASN A 103 -0.02 7.05 -18.46
N TYR A 104 0.44 7.22 -19.70
CA TYR A 104 1.75 7.82 -19.96
C TYR A 104 1.62 9.27 -20.41
N ILE A 105 2.24 10.18 -19.65
CA ILE A 105 2.25 11.60 -19.94
C ILE A 105 3.59 11.97 -20.59
N ARG A 106 3.60 11.96 -21.93
CA ARG A 106 4.81 12.22 -22.74
C ARG A 106 5.52 13.54 -22.39
N LYS A 107 4.77 14.61 -22.14
CA LYS A 107 5.34 15.95 -21.83
C LYS A 107 6.26 15.93 -20.61
N HIS A 108 5.97 15.05 -19.65
CA HIS A 108 6.70 14.96 -18.39
C HIS A 108 7.56 13.71 -18.29
N GLU A 109 7.54 12.84 -19.31
CA GLU A 109 8.21 11.54 -19.29
C GLU A 109 7.80 10.70 -18.06
N LYS A 110 6.51 10.78 -17.69
CA LYS A 110 5.96 10.13 -16.48
C LYS A 110 4.90 9.09 -16.80
N LEU A 111 5.00 7.93 -16.16
CA LEU A 111 3.93 6.95 -16.06
C LEU A 111 3.11 7.26 -14.80
N THR A 112 1.83 7.54 -14.98
CA THR A 112 0.89 7.80 -13.89
C THR A 112 -0.16 6.71 -13.81
N PHE A 113 -0.69 6.48 -12.62
CA PHE A 113 -1.78 5.53 -12.40
C PHE A 113 -3.05 6.30 -12.08
N ILE A 114 -4.04 6.19 -12.97
CA ILE A 114 -5.33 6.90 -12.86
C ILE A 114 -6.45 5.92 -12.53
N ASP A 115 -7.61 6.45 -12.14
CA ASP A 115 -8.79 5.66 -11.78
C ASP A 115 -8.49 4.61 -10.72
N LEU A 116 -7.74 5.02 -9.68
CA LEU A 116 -7.43 4.18 -8.52
C LEU A 116 -8.72 3.71 -7.86
N LYS A 117 -8.83 2.40 -7.67
CA LYS A 117 -9.98 1.76 -7.05
C LYS A 117 -9.51 0.67 -6.11
N ILE A 118 -10.08 0.64 -4.90
CA ILE A 118 -9.95 -0.52 -4.01
C ILE A 118 -11.00 -1.52 -4.47
N ASP A 119 -10.54 -2.62 -5.07
CA ASP A 119 -11.42 -3.69 -5.53
C ASP A 119 -11.84 -4.58 -4.37
N GLU A 120 -10.93 -4.80 -3.43
CA GLU A 120 -11.16 -5.65 -2.27
C GLU A 120 -10.32 -5.20 -1.07
N LEU A 121 -10.91 -5.29 0.12
CA LEU A 121 -10.26 -5.07 1.39
C LEU A 121 -10.76 -6.14 2.36
N GLN A 122 -9.85 -7.04 2.77
CA GLN A 122 -10.14 -8.17 3.64
C GLN A 122 -9.26 -8.12 4.89
N TRP A 123 -9.88 -8.45 6.02
CA TRP A 123 -9.19 -8.66 7.28
C TRP A 123 -8.67 -10.10 7.33
N ILE A 124 -7.37 -10.28 7.51
CA ILE A 124 -6.78 -11.60 7.70
C ILE A 124 -6.88 -11.90 9.20
N ASP A 125 -7.53 -13.02 9.53
CA ASP A 125 -7.72 -13.48 10.91
C ASP A 125 -6.45 -14.15 11.48
N ASP A 126 -5.32 -13.44 11.38
CA ASP A 126 -4.10 -13.79 12.09
C ASP A 126 -4.20 -13.25 13.50
N GLU A 127 -4.02 -14.13 14.48
CA GLU A 127 -4.00 -13.92 15.93
C GLU A 127 -4.38 -12.50 16.39
N TYR A 128 -5.60 -12.37 16.91
CA TYR A 128 -6.05 -11.21 17.66
C TYR A 128 -5.22 -11.08 18.94
N THR A 129 -4.01 -10.51 18.85
CA THR A 129 -3.16 -10.25 20.02
C THR A 129 -3.61 -8.96 20.69
N LEU A 130 -4.83 -8.96 21.23
CA LEU A 130 -5.08 -8.13 22.40
C LEU A 130 -4.30 -8.78 23.55
N ILE A 131 -3.26 -8.08 24.00
CA ILE A 131 -2.57 -8.32 25.27
C ILE A 131 -1.70 -9.60 25.28
N LYS A 132 -0.50 -9.55 24.70
CA LYS A 132 0.61 -10.45 25.11
C LYS A 132 1.71 -9.73 25.91
N GLU A 133 1.86 -8.41 25.80
CA GLU A 133 2.97 -7.73 26.48
C GLU A 133 2.64 -7.19 27.88
N THR A 134 1.38 -6.89 28.19
CA THR A 134 0.98 -6.46 29.54
C THR A 134 0.82 -7.65 30.51
N THR A 135 0.43 -8.82 30.01
CA THR A 135 0.28 -10.05 30.79
C THR A 135 1.63 -10.65 31.20
N ASN A 136 2.65 -10.57 30.35
CA ASN A 136 3.98 -11.11 30.66
C ASN A 136 4.74 -10.38 31.77
N ARG A 137 4.34 -9.17 32.16
CA ARG A 137 4.91 -8.46 33.32
C ARG A 137 4.09 -8.61 34.60
N LEU A 138 2.84 -9.07 34.52
CA LEU A 138 1.95 -9.28 35.67
C LEU A 138 1.87 -10.75 36.12
N THR A 139 2.25 -11.71 35.26
CA THR A 139 2.30 -13.15 35.59
C THR A 139 3.43 -13.53 36.55
N GLN A 140 4.36 -12.62 36.86
CA GLN A 140 5.38 -12.84 37.89
C GLN A 140 4.83 -12.72 39.33
N TYR A 141 3.58 -12.31 39.53
CA TYR A 141 3.04 -12.05 40.89
C TYR A 141 1.71 -12.73 41.27
N SER A 142 1.05 -13.55 40.43
CA SER A 142 -0.07 -14.39 40.89
C SER A 142 -0.49 -15.48 39.90
N PRO A 143 -0.70 -16.74 40.34
CA PRO A 143 -1.24 -17.82 39.52
C PRO A 143 -2.76 -17.88 39.67
N LEU A 144 -3.49 -16.97 39.02
CA LEU A 144 -4.95 -17.12 38.84
C LEU A 144 -5.27 -16.91 37.37
N ALA A 145 -5.91 -17.93 36.79
CA ALA A 145 -6.30 -17.97 35.38
C ALA A 145 -7.21 -16.78 35.04
N PHE A 146 -6.68 -15.82 34.28
CA PHE A 146 -7.47 -14.75 33.68
C PHE A 146 -7.97 -15.20 32.32
N THR A 147 -9.28 -15.43 32.22
CA THR A 147 -9.98 -15.47 30.93
C THR A 147 -9.93 -14.06 30.33
N ALA A 148 -9.15 -13.87 29.26
CA ALA A 148 -8.95 -12.59 28.61
C ALA A 148 -10.26 -12.09 27.98
N SER A 149 -10.98 -11.22 28.69
CA SER A 149 -12.00 -10.36 28.09
C SER A 149 -11.38 -9.02 27.72
N LEU A 150 -11.72 -8.50 26.54
CA LEU A 150 -11.23 -7.23 25.99
C LEU A 150 -11.55 -6.03 26.89
N ALA A 151 -12.57 -6.18 27.74
CA ALA A 151 -13.09 -5.12 28.56
C ALA A 151 -12.10 -4.65 29.63
N SER A 152 -11.28 -5.53 30.23
CA SER A 152 -10.64 -5.23 31.51
C SER A 152 -9.48 -4.21 31.44
N PRO A 153 -8.53 -4.28 30.49
CA PRO A 153 -7.46 -3.27 30.39
C PRO A 153 -7.96 -1.95 29.80
N LEU A 154 -8.89 -2.02 28.84
CA LEU A 154 -9.55 -0.84 28.25
C LEU A 154 -10.37 -0.07 29.30
N THR A 155 -11.10 -0.75 30.18
CA THR A 155 -11.82 -0.09 31.30
C THR A 155 -10.86 0.54 32.30
N SER A 156 -9.73 -0.09 32.62
CA SER A 156 -8.70 0.55 33.46
C SER A 156 -8.15 1.83 32.81
N MET A 157 -7.83 1.80 31.51
CA MET A 157 -7.38 2.98 30.77
C MET A 157 -8.44 4.09 30.73
N LEU A 158 -9.70 3.74 30.43
CA LEU A 158 -10.84 4.65 30.47
C LEU A 158 -11.00 5.32 31.83
N ASN A 159 -10.97 4.54 32.90
CA ASN A 159 -11.11 5.06 34.27
C ASN A 159 -9.94 5.99 34.67
N THR A 160 -8.75 5.79 34.12
CA THR A 160 -7.59 6.66 34.37
C THR A 160 -7.51 7.89 33.45
N ALA A 161 -8.09 7.82 32.24
CA ALA A 161 -7.91 8.85 31.20
C ALA A 161 -9.10 9.81 31.03
N THR A 162 -10.25 9.53 31.65
CA THR A 162 -11.49 10.35 31.52
C THR A 162 -11.35 11.81 31.90
N ALA A 163 -10.32 12.20 32.67
CA ALA A 163 -10.10 13.59 33.08
C ALA A 163 -9.59 14.53 31.95
N GLY A 164 -9.23 14.01 30.77
CA GLY A 164 -8.70 14.82 29.66
C GLY A 164 -9.11 14.38 28.26
N LEU A 165 -9.98 13.38 28.13
CA LEU A 165 -10.45 12.88 26.83
C LEU A 165 -11.76 13.54 26.40
N SER A 166 -11.93 13.73 25.09
CA SER A 166 -13.20 14.18 24.52
C SER A 166 -14.30 13.12 24.69
N SER A 167 -15.56 13.55 24.67
CA SER A 167 -16.71 12.64 24.67
C SER A 167 -16.68 11.66 23.48
N SER A 168 -16.14 12.07 22.34
CA SER A 168 -15.93 11.21 21.16
C SER A 168 -14.90 10.11 21.41
N ALA A 169 -13.80 10.41 22.09
CA ALA A 169 -12.76 9.45 22.43
C ALA A 169 -13.27 8.39 23.43
N ILE A 170 -14.05 8.81 24.44
CA ILE A 170 -14.68 7.89 25.40
C ILE A 170 -15.68 6.96 24.71
N THR A 171 -16.50 7.53 23.81
CA THR A 171 -17.49 6.75 23.03
C THR A 171 -16.79 5.70 22.16
N TYR A 172 -15.69 6.07 21.51
CA TYR A 172 -14.92 5.17 20.65
C TYR A 172 -14.22 4.05 21.45
N LEU A 173 -13.60 4.36 22.59
CA LEU A 173 -12.99 3.33 23.44
C LEU A 173 -14.05 2.35 24.00
N ASN A 174 -15.24 2.87 24.36
CA ASN A 174 -16.36 2.02 24.76
C ASN A 174 -16.88 1.15 23.61
N SER A 175 -16.94 1.66 22.37
CA SER A 175 -17.36 0.86 21.22
C SER A 175 -16.37 -0.27 20.95
N ILE A 176 -15.06 -0.04 21.07
CA ILE A 176 -14.05 -1.11 20.97
C ILE A 176 -14.24 -2.17 22.06
N ALA A 177 -14.54 -1.75 23.29
CA ALA A 177 -14.70 -2.66 24.42
C ALA A 177 -16.00 -3.49 24.37
N GLN A 178 -17.07 -2.95 23.76
CA GLN A 178 -18.41 -3.55 23.76
C GLN A 178 -18.78 -4.25 22.45
N ASN A 179 -18.26 -3.79 21.31
CA ASN A 179 -18.60 -4.36 20.01
C ASN A 179 -17.83 -5.66 19.76
N ASN A 180 -18.41 -6.51 18.91
CA ASN A 180 -17.67 -7.67 18.41
C ASN A 180 -16.51 -7.20 17.49
N LYS A 181 -15.47 -8.02 17.40
CA LYS A 181 -14.26 -7.76 16.61
C LYS A 181 -14.57 -7.29 15.18
N GLN A 182 -15.51 -7.96 14.52
CA GLN A 182 -15.84 -7.70 13.13
C GLN A 182 -16.42 -6.29 12.94
N GLN A 183 -17.29 -5.85 13.85
CA GLN A 183 -17.91 -4.53 13.77
C GLN A 183 -16.91 -3.40 13.98
N VAL A 184 -15.96 -3.56 14.91
CA VAL A 184 -14.86 -2.59 15.07
C VAL A 184 -14.03 -2.50 13.80
N LEU A 185 -13.75 -3.62 13.12
CA LEU A 185 -12.99 -3.61 11.87
C LEU A 185 -13.76 -2.92 10.74
N ASP A 186 -15.05 -3.23 10.60
CA ASP A 186 -15.91 -2.63 9.58
C ASP A 186 -16.05 -1.11 9.76
N ASP A 187 -16.06 -0.62 11.02
CA ASP A 187 -16.07 0.82 11.32
C ASP A 187 -14.80 1.54 10.82
N HIS A 188 -13.64 0.87 10.82
CA HIS A 188 -12.37 1.43 10.36
C HIS A 188 -12.16 1.30 8.85
N LYS A 189 -12.92 0.44 8.19
CA LYS A 189 -12.77 0.15 6.76
C LYS A 189 -12.73 1.42 5.89
N PRO A 190 -13.67 2.37 6.01
CA PRO A 190 -13.67 3.55 5.15
C PRO A 190 -12.45 4.46 5.38
N ALA A 191 -11.98 4.58 6.63
CA ALA A 191 -10.81 5.39 6.97
C ALA A 191 -9.53 4.80 6.37
N ILE A 192 -9.38 3.47 6.43
CA ILE A 192 -8.25 2.77 5.82
C ILE A 192 -8.29 2.91 4.30
N GLU A 193 -9.45 2.72 3.67
CA GLU A 193 -9.62 2.87 2.23
C GLU A 193 -9.20 4.28 1.77
N GLN A 194 -9.68 5.31 2.47
CA GLN A 194 -9.34 6.70 2.19
C GLN A 194 -7.84 6.98 2.38
N ALA A 195 -7.23 6.45 3.44
CA ALA A 195 -5.81 6.62 3.72
C ALA A 195 -4.93 6.00 2.63
N ILE A 196 -5.26 4.77 2.20
CA ILE A 196 -4.57 4.08 1.10
C ILE A 196 -4.66 4.89 -0.20
N VAL A 197 -5.87 5.30 -0.61
CA VAL A 197 -6.07 6.07 -1.85
C VAL A 197 -5.33 7.41 -1.80
N THR A 198 -5.39 8.11 -0.67
CA THR A 198 -4.71 9.40 -0.49
C THR A 198 -3.20 9.24 -0.60
N GLN A 199 -2.64 8.23 0.06
CA GLN A 199 -1.21 8.00 0.06
C GLN A 199 -0.69 7.53 -1.31
N LEU A 200 -1.42 6.66 -2.00
CA LEU A 200 -1.05 6.22 -3.35
C LEU A 200 -1.08 7.37 -4.35
N ASN A 201 -2.07 8.26 -4.28
CA ASN A 201 -2.09 9.48 -5.11
C ASN A 201 -0.90 10.40 -4.84
N LYS A 202 -0.40 10.45 -3.60
CA LYS A 202 0.72 11.33 -3.20
C LYS A 202 2.10 10.75 -3.55
N SER A 203 2.31 9.46 -3.30
CA SER A 203 3.64 8.82 -3.30
C SER A 203 3.88 7.92 -4.51
N ALA A 204 2.89 7.12 -4.90
CA ALA A 204 2.99 6.13 -5.97
C ALA A 204 2.30 6.56 -7.28
N GLY A 205 1.63 7.72 -7.29
CA GLY A 205 0.78 8.16 -8.40
C GLY A 205 1.52 8.50 -9.69
N SER A 206 2.85 8.68 -9.63
CA SER A 206 3.66 8.92 -10.83
C SER A 206 5.09 8.38 -10.70
N ILE A 207 5.53 7.64 -11.71
CA ILE A 207 6.90 7.17 -11.92
C ILE A 207 7.54 7.99 -13.03
N THR A 208 8.71 8.55 -12.78
CA THR A 208 9.48 9.29 -13.80
C THR A 208 10.47 8.34 -14.45
N MET A 209 10.49 8.30 -15.79
CA MET A 209 11.37 7.40 -16.54
C MET A 209 12.85 7.69 -16.24
N ASP A 210 13.57 6.68 -15.75
CA ASP A 210 14.97 6.79 -15.40
C ASP A 210 15.85 6.93 -16.66
N GLN A 211 16.68 7.97 -16.66
CA GLN A 211 17.60 8.26 -17.75
C GLN A 211 18.88 7.40 -17.70
N ALA A 212 19.08 6.64 -16.62
CA ALA A 212 20.16 5.68 -16.43
C ALA A 212 19.78 4.25 -16.85
N ILE A 213 18.49 3.97 -17.06
CA ILE A 213 18.00 2.69 -17.59
C ILE A 213 17.72 2.86 -19.09
N TRP A 214 18.33 2.03 -19.93
CA TRP A 214 18.29 2.24 -21.39
C TRP A 214 16.89 2.12 -21.98
N ARG A 215 16.05 1.20 -21.48
CA ARG A 215 14.66 0.99 -21.94
C ARG A 215 13.81 2.20 -21.62
N GLU A 216 13.86 2.65 -20.37
CA GLU A 216 13.17 3.84 -19.90
C GLU A 216 13.64 5.09 -20.63
N TYR A 217 14.95 5.23 -20.88
CA TYR A 217 15.50 6.31 -21.70
C TYR A 217 14.93 6.32 -23.13
N VAL A 218 14.90 5.16 -23.81
CA VAL A 218 14.33 5.07 -25.17
C VAL A 218 12.85 5.47 -25.13
N PHE A 219 12.09 4.90 -24.21
CA PHE A 219 10.67 5.18 -24.07
C PHE A 219 10.41 6.66 -23.73
N SER A 220 11.25 7.28 -22.91
CA SER A 220 11.15 8.69 -22.56
C SER A 220 11.22 9.62 -23.78
N LYS A 221 11.98 9.24 -24.83
CA LYS A 221 12.16 10.07 -26.02
C LYS A 221 11.13 9.82 -27.12
N ILE A 222 10.74 8.57 -27.32
CA ILE A 222 9.90 8.18 -28.46
C ILE A 222 8.59 7.48 -28.08
N GLY A 223 8.38 7.18 -26.80
CA GLY A 223 7.18 6.55 -26.28
C GLY A 223 5.92 7.37 -26.54
N LYS A 224 4.83 6.66 -26.83
CA LYS A 224 3.53 7.24 -27.15
C LYS A 224 2.48 6.97 -26.07
N LYS A 225 2.32 5.70 -25.69
CA LYS A 225 1.31 5.25 -24.74
C LYS A 225 1.74 3.96 -24.04
N VAL A 226 1.09 3.66 -22.92
CA VAL A 226 1.25 2.42 -22.17
C VAL A 226 -0.11 1.73 -22.06
N THR A 227 -0.16 0.42 -22.29
CA THR A 227 -1.38 -0.39 -22.21
C THR A 227 -1.07 -1.72 -21.54
N VAL A 228 -2.04 -2.33 -20.88
CA VAL A 228 -1.96 -3.70 -20.37
C VAL A 228 -2.66 -4.61 -21.38
N GLU A 229 -1.88 -5.46 -22.06
CA GLU A 229 -2.39 -6.39 -23.07
C GLU A 229 -1.70 -7.75 -22.92
N HIS A 230 -2.44 -8.85 -23.07
CA HIS A 230 -1.88 -10.21 -23.06
C HIS A 230 -1.01 -10.52 -21.83
N ASN A 231 -1.44 -10.07 -20.64
CA ASN A 231 -0.69 -10.20 -19.39
C ASN A 231 0.70 -9.55 -19.41
N LYS A 232 0.85 -8.46 -20.17
CA LYS A 232 2.08 -7.68 -20.26
C LYS A 232 1.78 -6.19 -20.20
N LEU A 233 2.67 -5.42 -19.58
CA LEU A 233 2.64 -3.96 -19.67
C LEU A 233 3.38 -3.55 -20.94
N ARG A 234 2.64 -3.10 -21.94
CA ARG A 234 3.13 -2.76 -23.26
C ARG A 234 3.39 -1.27 -23.40
N PHE A 235 4.62 -0.94 -23.77
CA PHE A 235 5.12 0.40 -24.01
C PHE A 235 5.20 0.64 -25.51
N TRP A 236 4.28 1.44 -26.06
CA TRP A 236 4.20 1.69 -27.50
C TRP A 236 5.18 2.77 -27.95
N LEU A 237 5.99 2.45 -28.96
CA LEU A 237 7.03 3.30 -29.53
C LEU A 237 6.63 3.90 -30.90
N SER A 238 5.74 3.23 -31.62
CA SER A 238 5.22 3.69 -32.93
C SER A 238 3.74 3.41 -33.07
#